data_AF-A0A3D0W6M0-F1
#
_entry.id   AF-A0A3D0W6M0-F1
#
_cell.length_a   1.000
_cell.length_b   1.000
_cell.length_c   1.000
_cell.angle_alpha   90.00
_cell.angle_beta   90.00
_cell.angle_gamma   90.00
#
_symmetry.space_group_name_H-M   'P 1'
#
loop_
_entity.id
_entity.type
_entity.pdbx_description
1 polymer ?
#
loop_
_entity_poly.entity_id
_entity_poly.type
_entity_poly.pdbx_seq_one_letter_code
_entity_poly.pdbx_strand_id
1 'polypeptide(L)' 'MKRTRTSKAWMQEHVNDAFVKQAQKDGFRSRAAYKLMEIHEKYKLIKPGMNVVDLGSTPGSWSQVVAKLLQGK' A
#
# COMPACT_ATOMS: atom_id res chain seq x y z
N MET A 1 0.57 -20.86 15.37
CA MET A 1 1.69 -20.19 14.67
C MET A 1 2.77 -19.82 15.67
N LYS A 2 4.03 -20.27 15.49
CA LYS A 2 5.16 -19.83 16.33
C LYS A 2 5.42 -18.35 16.05
N ARG A 3 5.41 -17.49 17.09
CA ARG A 3 5.82 -16.08 16.96
C ARG A 3 7.25 -16.05 16.45
N THR A 4 7.46 -15.53 15.24
CA THR A 4 8.80 -15.21 14.73
C THR A 4 9.39 -14.13 15.64
N ARG A 5 10.67 -14.29 16.01
CA ARG A 5 11.39 -13.35 16.88
C ARG A 5 11.73 -12.07 16.10
N THR A 6 10.72 -11.25 15.82
CA THR A 6 10.99 -9.88 15.36
C THR A 6 11.49 -9.08 16.57
N SER A 7 12.56 -8.31 16.40
CA SER A 7 13.13 -7.50 17.47
C SER A 7 12.04 -6.58 18.05
N LYS A 8 11.96 -6.48 19.38
CA LYS A 8 11.05 -5.53 20.05
C LYS A 8 11.24 -4.10 19.51
N ALA A 9 12.48 -3.74 19.18
CA ALA A 9 12.82 -2.44 18.58
C ALA A 9 12.17 -2.26 17.20
N TRP A 10 12.23 -3.26 16.33
CA TRP A 10 11.62 -3.21 14.99
C TRP A 10 10.10 -3.07 15.06
N MET A 11 9.45 -3.79 15.99
CA MET A 11 8.00 -3.65 16.20
C MET A 11 7.65 -2.23 16.68
N GLN A 12 8.45 -1.67 17.59
CA GLN A 12 8.27 -0.32 18.11
C GLN A 12 8.45 0.74 17.02
N GLU A 13 9.46 0.58 16.15
CA GLU A 13 9.68 1.44 14.99
C GLU A 13 8.51 1.35 14.00
N HIS A 14 8.07 0.13 13.68
CA HIS A 14 6.97 -0.09 12.74
C HIS A 14 5.66 0.54 13.21
N VAL A 15 5.31 0.38 14.50
CA VAL A 15 4.09 0.97 15.07
C VAL A 15 4.18 2.49 15.15
N ASN A 16 5.39 3.05 15.28
CA ASN A 16 5.59 4.49 15.35
C ASN A 16 5.81 5.17 14.00
N ASP A 17 5.95 4.41 12.92
CA ASP A 17 6.04 4.93 11.55
C ASP A 17 4.81 5.78 11.21
N ALA A 18 5.06 7.06 10.88
CA ALA A 18 4.01 8.03 10.56
C ALA A 18 3.15 7.58 9.37
N PHE A 19 3.73 6.92 8.37
CA PHE A 19 2.99 6.42 7.22
C PHE A 19 2.19 5.15 7.52
N VAL A 20 2.61 4.35 8.51
CA VAL A 20 1.77 3.23 8.99
C VAL A 20 0.51 3.79 9.66
N LYS A 21 0.67 4.80 10.52
CA LYS A 21 -0.47 5.49 11.15
C LYS A 21 -1.35 6.20 10.12
N GLN A 22 -0.76 6.87 9.15
CA GLN A 22 -1.51 7.56 8.09
C GLN A 22 -2.27 6.56 7.22
N ALA A 23 -1.64 5.43 6.83
CA ALA A 23 -2.31 4.40 6.04
C ALA A 23 -3.53 3.83 6.77
N GLN A 24 -3.43 3.60 8.08
CA GLN A 24 -4.57 3.16 8.89
C GLN A 24 -5.69 4.21 8.90
N LYS A 25 -5.36 5.49 9.09
CA LYS A 25 -6.33 6.60 9.06
C LYS A 25 -7.02 6.72 7.69
N ASP A 26 -6.27 6.56 6.62
CA ASP A 26 -6.76 6.67 5.24
C ASP A 26 -7.46 5.38 4.74
N GLY A 27 -7.52 4.32 5.56
CA GLY A 27 -8.16 3.04 5.22
C GLY A 27 -7.35 2.16 4.25
N PHE A 28 -6.04 2.40 4.12
CA PHE A 28 -5.14 1.55 3.36
C PHE A 28 -4.63 0.38 4.21
N ARG A 29 -4.48 -0.79 3.57
CA ARG A 29 -3.98 -2.01 4.22
C ARG A 29 -2.50 -1.92 4.60
N SER A 30 -1.74 -1.03 3.99
CA SER A 30 -0.34 -0.76 4.36
C SER A 30 0.14 0.60 3.84
N ARG A 31 1.25 1.09 4.42
CA ARG A 31 1.96 2.29 3.94
C ARG A 31 2.48 2.19 2.51
N ALA A 32 2.54 0.99 1.90
CA ALA A 32 2.99 0.85 0.52
C ALA A 32 2.05 1.51 -0.49
N ALA A 33 0.78 1.79 -0.12
CA ALA A 33 -0.15 2.56 -0.96
C ALA A 33 0.46 3.89 -1.43
N TYR A 34 1.13 4.62 -0.53
CA TYR A 34 1.73 5.93 -0.85
C TYR A 34 2.79 5.84 -1.94
N LYS A 35 3.60 4.78 -1.95
CA LYS A 35 4.61 4.57 -3.00
C LYS A 35 3.98 4.48 -4.39
N LEU A 36 2.90 3.69 -4.53
CA LEU A 36 2.24 3.56 -5.81
C LEU A 36 1.53 4.86 -6.21
N MET A 37 0.93 5.57 -5.26
CA MET A 37 0.29 6.86 -5.52
C MET A 37 1.30 7.91 -6.02
N GLU A 38 2.47 8.03 -5.38
CA GLU A 38 3.54 8.95 -5.82
C GLU A 38 4.09 8.56 -7.20
N ILE A 39 4.35 7.27 -7.44
CA ILE A 39 4.78 6.77 -8.75
C ILE A 39 3.73 7.12 -9.81
N HIS A 40 2.46 6.86 -9.51
CA HIS A 40 1.38 7.15 -10.43
C HIS A 40 1.21 8.65 -10.68
N GLU A 41 1.34 9.49 -9.65
CA GLU A 41 1.28 10.95 -9.77
C GLU A 41 2.34 11.47 -10.74
N LYS A 42 3.58 10.98 -10.62
CA LYS A 42 4.73 11.40 -11.44
C LYS A 42 4.68 10.88 -12.87
N TYR A 43 4.31 9.61 -13.07
CA TYR A 43 4.47 8.93 -14.36
C TYR A 43 3.14 8.64 -15.08
N LYS A 44 1.99 8.88 -14.43
CA LYS A 44 0.65 8.56 -14.95
C LYS A 44 0.54 7.13 -15.47
N LEU A 45 1.15 6.19 -14.73
CA LEU A 45 1.37 4.80 -15.15
C LEU A 45 0.09 4.00 -15.43
N ILE A 46 -0.96 4.22 -14.65
CA ILE A 46 -2.22 3.46 -14.70
C ILE A 46 -3.28 4.36 -15.32
N LYS A 47 -3.99 3.88 -16.34
CA LYS A 47 -5.07 4.61 -17.00
C LYS A 47 -6.39 3.85 -16.86
N PRO A 48 -7.55 4.54 -16.88
CA PRO A 48 -8.85 3.87 -16.89
C PRO A 48 -8.94 2.82 -18.00
N GLY A 49 -9.57 1.68 -17.70
CA GLY A 49 -9.76 0.58 -18.65
C GLY A 49 -8.55 -0.35 -18.84
N MET A 50 -7.41 -0.11 -18.19
CA MET A 50 -6.28 -1.05 -18.22
C MET A 50 -6.58 -2.32 -17.40
N ASN A 51 -6.08 -3.46 -17.89
CA ASN A 51 -5.99 -4.68 -17.10
C ASN A 51 -4.68 -4.67 -16.30
N VAL A 52 -4.77 -4.84 -14.98
CA VAL A 52 -3.61 -4.79 -14.07
C VAL A 52 -3.57 -6.06 -13.24
N VAL A 53 -2.37 -6.64 -13.11
CA VAL A 53 -2.11 -7.83 -12.28
C VAL A 53 -1.11 -7.45 -11.18
N ASP A 54 -1.50 -7.67 -9.91
CA ASP A 54 -0.68 -7.42 -8.73
C ASP A 54 -0.06 -8.74 -8.22
N LEU A 55 1.17 -9.02 -8.64
CA LEU A 55 1.89 -10.25 -8.29
C LEU A 55 2.48 -10.15 -6.87
N GLY A 56 2.06 -11.04 -5.98
CA GLY A 56 2.51 -11.01 -4.58
C GLY A 56 1.76 -10.00 -3.72
N SER A 57 0.49 -9.74 -4.04
CA SER A 57 -0.39 -8.86 -3.28
C SER A 57 -0.59 -9.34 -1.83
N THR A 58 0.26 -8.87 -0.93
CA THR A 58 0.08 -9.02 0.53
C THR A 58 0.68 -7.80 1.21
N PRO A 59 -0.13 -6.96 1.90
CA PRO A 59 -1.55 -7.11 2.18
C PRO A 59 -2.49 -6.56 1.07
N GLY A 60 -1.94 -6.13 -0.07
CA GLY A 60 -2.72 -5.69 -1.23
C GLY A 60 -3.15 -4.23 -1.22
N SER A 61 -2.36 -3.35 -0.59
CA SER A 61 -2.61 -1.91 -0.63
C SER A 61 -2.37 -1.29 -2.02
N TRP A 62 -1.54 -1.90 -2.87
CA TRP A 62 -1.40 -1.49 -4.27
C TRP A 62 -2.67 -1.80 -5.07
N SER A 63 -3.19 -3.02 -4.95
CA SER A 63 -4.49 -3.39 -5.49
C SER A 63 -5.61 -2.41 -5.09
N GLN A 64 -5.64 -1.92 -3.84
CA GLN A 64 -6.62 -0.90 -3.42
C GLN A 64 -6.49 0.42 -4.18
N VAL A 65 -5.26 0.89 -4.42
CA VAL A 65 -4.99 2.11 -5.17
C VAL A 65 -5.36 1.91 -6.64
N VAL A 66 -4.91 0.82 -7.25
CA VAL A 66 -5.20 0.47 -8.66
C VAL A 66 -6.71 0.44 -8.90
N ALA A 67 -7.47 -0.23 -8.03
CA ALA A 67 -8.92 -0.34 -8.16
C ALA A 67 -9.63 1.02 -8.22
N LYS A 68 -9.12 2.03 -7.49
CA LYS A 68 -9.64 3.41 -7.54
C LYS A 68 -9.24 4.13 -8.84
N LEU A 69 -8.03 3.89 -9.33
CA LEU A 69 -7.51 4.55 -10.55
C LEU A 69 -8.12 3.99 -11.84
N LEU A 70 -8.52 2.72 -11.84
CA LEU A 70 -9.17 2.08 -12.99
C LEU A 70 -10.64 2.46 -13.14
N GLN A 71 -11.29 2.86 -12.04
CA GLN A 71 -12.62 3.46 -12.06
C GLN A 71 -12.50 4.86 -12.65
N GLY A 72 -12.54 4.95 -13.98
CA GLY A 72 -12.78 6.22 -14.67
C GLY A 72 -14.10 6.83 -14.18
N LYS A 73 -14.18 8.17 -14.21
CA LYS A 73 -15.48 8.83 -14.16
C LYS A 73 -16.34 8.43 -15.35
#